data_AF-A0A7J4NKJ6-F1
#
_entry.id   AF-A0A7J4NKJ6-F1
#
_cell.length_a   1.000
_cell.length_b   1.000
_cell.length_c   1.000
_cell.angle_alpha   90.00
_cell.angle_beta   90.00
_cell.angle_gamma   90.00
#
_symmetry.space_group_name_H-M   'P 1'
#
loop_
_entity.id
_entity.type
_entity.pdbx_description
1 polymer ?
#
loop_
_entity_poly.entity_id
_entity_poly.type
_entity_poly.pdbx_seq_one_letter_code
_entity_poly.pdbx_strand_id
1 'polypeptide(L)'
;MESGFVTTYEGVEATNSRAIRVLSLSTLAFTVNFACWMMYGVLITYLIINRMYDWDKTQIGWLIGIPVLTGAVLRLPAGVLTDMYGGRKVFTGVMLLAAIPMYMVSMADSFWAFFFLGLGFGLSGTTFAVGIAYTSVWFEKKRQGTALGIFGAGNAGAALTAVFAPILLSRLTDNGANLEGWRTLPQLYAAMLVIVALLFWVFTYERKVSHDEGTSLRKRLEPLREIRVWRFGFYYFLVFGGFVALAQWLVPYYVNVYTLSIATAGLLTAVFSFPSGVIRALGGWMSDRWGARKVMYWILIACLGCSLMLLPPKMDVTSPGEGVMAVRGGIVTDVDNVNHTITIDNDTVYNYDGLQPDDVPIETNDWTLLPVVRSWQEPIVFEGQQIERKQLLAEGVSHISFEANIGVFTIFVFIIGIMMGIGKAAVYKYIPDHFPEDVGVVGGIVGVLGGLGGFVCPVIFGYLLEWTGLWTVTWAFFAIISAACLIWMHLVIKKMVHRRTPEISRLIEEPSASFIPSVNIHCPSLDENKEIRLRVKPSNPPSMTVEWCQAWERGICPPGCTMQCITEHIPSESE
;
A
#
# COMPACT_ATOMS: atom_id res chain seq x y z
N MET A 1 -44.80 -15.20 2.88
CA MET A 1 -43.47 -15.44 3.48
C MET A 1 -42.98 -14.13 4.06
N GLU A 2 -43.61 -13.76 5.16
CA GLU A 2 -43.12 -12.77 6.12
C GLU A 2 -42.14 -13.50 7.04
N SER A 3 -40.96 -12.93 7.26
CA SER A 3 -40.23 -13.10 8.51
C SER A 3 -39.52 -11.78 8.81
N GLY A 4 -39.90 -11.22 9.96
CA GLY A 4 -39.69 -9.82 10.31
C GLY A 4 -38.23 -9.45 10.56
N PHE A 5 -37.88 -8.27 10.07
CA PHE A 5 -36.68 -7.53 10.45
C PHE A 5 -37.07 -6.46 11.48
N VAL A 6 -37.30 -6.89 12.72
CA VAL A 6 -37.50 -5.98 13.84
C VAL A 6 -36.45 -6.31 14.90
N THR A 7 -35.23 -5.80 14.69
CA THR A 7 -34.37 -5.47 15.82
C THR A 7 -34.73 -4.05 16.22
N THR A 8 -35.38 -3.91 17.37
CA THR A 8 -35.77 -2.64 17.98
C THR A 8 -34.53 -1.80 18.29
N TYR A 9 -34.20 -0.90 17.37
CA TYR A 9 -33.37 0.29 17.63
C TYR A 9 -34.33 1.47 17.72
N GLU A 10 -34.16 2.35 18.71
CA GLU A 10 -35.08 3.46 18.96
C GLU A 10 -35.37 4.28 17.69
N GLY A 11 -36.64 4.36 17.33
CA GLY A 11 -37.18 5.26 16.32
C GLY A 11 -36.78 4.92 14.88
N VAL A 12 -37.72 4.27 14.17
CA VAL A 12 -37.79 4.10 12.70
C VAL A 12 -37.29 2.74 12.17
N GLU A 13 -38.20 1.97 11.56
CA GLU A 13 -37.87 0.76 10.78
C GLU A 13 -36.84 1.06 9.68
N ALA A 14 -35.73 0.33 9.71
CA ALA A 14 -34.67 0.38 8.73
C ALA A 14 -35.09 -0.33 7.44
N THR A 15 -35.90 0.33 6.62
CA THR A 15 -36.23 -0.20 5.29
C THR A 15 -34.97 -0.25 4.42
N ASN A 16 -34.85 -1.30 3.59
CA ASN A 16 -33.72 -1.46 2.66
C ASN A 16 -33.47 -0.20 1.81
N SER A 17 -34.53 0.50 1.40
CA SER A 17 -34.44 1.75 0.64
C SER A 17 -33.76 2.89 1.41
N ARG A 18 -34.01 3.02 2.71
CA ARG A 18 -33.36 4.04 3.56
C ARG A 18 -31.88 3.72 3.77
N ALA A 19 -31.55 2.46 4.04
CA ALA A 19 -30.17 2.02 4.20
C ALA A 19 -29.33 2.29 2.93
N ILE A 20 -29.87 1.96 1.76
CA ILE A 20 -29.21 2.23 0.46
C ILE A 20 -29.07 3.74 0.22
N ARG A 21 -30.09 4.55 0.53
CA ARG A 21 -30.02 6.00 0.38
C ARG A 21 -28.94 6.60 1.28
N VAL A 22 -28.88 6.19 2.55
CA VAL A 22 -27.86 6.63 3.50
C VAL A 22 -26.47 6.21 3.05
N LEU A 23 -26.29 4.97 2.59
CA LEU A 23 -25.02 4.50 2.05
C LEU A 23 -24.59 5.35 0.86
N SER A 24 -25.47 5.54 -0.13
CA SER A 24 -25.16 6.27 -1.37
C SER A 24 -24.78 7.73 -1.10
N LEU A 25 -25.55 8.41 -0.25
CA LEU A 25 -25.27 9.80 0.13
C LEU A 25 -24.01 9.92 1.00
N SER A 26 -23.74 8.94 1.88
CA SER A 26 -22.50 8.90 2.65
C SER A 26 -21.29 8.64 1.77
N THR A 27 -21.40 7.77 0.77
CA THR A 27 -20.34 7.56 -0.22
C THR A 27 -20.11 8.84 -1.02
N LEU A 28 -21.16 9.49 -1.54
CA LEU A 28 -21.02 10.76 -2.27
C LEU A 28 -20.39 11.85 -1.39
N ALA A 29 -20.86 12.01 -0.16
CA ALA A 29 -20.34 13.01 0.76
C ALA A 29 -18.87 12.72 1.11
N PHE A 30 -18.53 11.45 1.33
CA PHE A 30 -17.15 11.04 1.56
C PHE A 30 -16.28 11.27 0.31
N THR A 31 -16.79 11.04 -0.90
CA THR A 31 -16.09 11.35 -2.16
C THR A 31 -15.71 12.82 -2.24
N VAL A 32 -16.66 13.72 -1.95
CA VAL A 32 -16.40 15.16 -2.00
C VAL A 32 -15.44 15.59 -0.89
N ASN A 33 -15.60 15.07 0.33
CA ASN A 33 -14.65 15.34 1.41
C ASN A 33 -13.24 14.86 1.07
N PHE A 34 -13.10 13.68 0.48
CA PHE A 34 -11.81 13.15 0.06
C PHE A 34 -11.22 13.99 -1.08
N ALA A 35 -12.03 14.45 -2.03
CA ALA A 35 -11.59 15.37 -3.07
C ALA A 35 -11.05 16.68 -2.47
N CYS A 36 -11.80 17.28 -1.54
CA CYS A 36 -11.40 18.48 -0.79
C CYS A 36 -10.09 18.25 -0.02
N TRP A 37 -9.94 17.08 0.59
CA TRP A 37 -8.75 16.72 1.36
C TRP A 37 -7.48 16.63 0.48
N MET A 38 -7.62 16.13 -0.75
CA MET A 38 -6.51 15.90 -1.68
C MET A 38 -6.17 17.12 -2.55
N MET A 39 -7.01 18.17 -2.54
CA MET A 39 -6.84 19.38 -3.35
C MET A 39 -5.47 20.04 -3.17
N TYR A 40 -4.90 20.00 -1.96
CA TYR A 40 -3.60 20.61 -1.65
C TYR A 40 -2.46 20.05 -2.50
N GLY A 41 -2.47 18.76 -2.84
CA GLY A 41 -1.42 18.18 -3.69
C GLY A 41 -1.33 18.88 -5.04
N VAL A 42 -2.49 19.17 -5.66
CA VAL A 42 -2.57 19.87 -6.95
C VAL A 42 -2.31 21.37 -6.77
N LEU A 43 -2.93 22.01 -5.79
CA LEU A 43 -2.83 23.45 -5.58
C LEU A 43 -1.39 23.87 -5.28
N ILE A 44 -0.72 23.21 -4.33
CA ILE A 44 0.65 23.52 -3.95
C ILE A 44 1.59 23.33 -5.15
N THR A 45 1.43 22.23 -5.89
CA THR A 45 2.20 21.97 -7.12
C THR A 45 2.03 23.11 -8.15
N TYR A 46 0.80 23.58 -8.38
CA TYR A 46 0.54 24.72 -9.26
C TYR A 46 1.25 26.00 -8.81
N LEU A 47 1.20 26.31 -7.50
CA LEU A 47 1.81 27.53 -6.96
C LEU A 47 3.33 27.58 -7.16
N ILE A 48 4.00 26.44 -7.01
CA ILE A 48 5.46 26.36 -7.11
C ILE A 48 5.92 26.40 -8.57
N ILE A 49 5.24 25.67 -9.46
CA ILE A 49 5.58 25.65 -10.89
C ILE A 49 5.48 27.06 -11.49
N ASN A 50 4.48 27.83 -11.07
CA ASN A 50 4.28 29.21 -11.53
C ASN A 50 5.11 30.23 -10.74
N ARG A 51 6.03 29.79 -9.87
CA ARG A 51 6.91 30.65 -9.05
C ARG A 51 6.18 31.71 -8.23
N MET A 52 4.97 31.39 -7.76
CA MET A 52 4.17 32.27 -6.90
C MET A 52 4.73 32.31 -5.48
N TYR A 53 5.26 31.17 -5.03
CA TYR A 53 5.94 31.02 -3.75
C TYR A 53 7.21 30.19 -3.94
N ASP A 54 8.27 30.60 -3.26
CA ASP A 54 9.57 29.93 -3.28
C ASP A 54 9.72 29.08 -2.01
N TRP A 55 9.04 27.93 -2.00
CA TRP A 55 9.09 26.98 -0.89
C TRP A 55 10.08 25.86 -1.18
N ASP A 56 10.87 25.48 -0.18
CA ASP A 56 11.77 24.34 -0.29
C ASP A 56 11.00 22.99 -0.33
N LYS A 57 11.68 21.92 -0.71
CA LYS A 57 11.05 20.60 -0.88
C LYS A 57 10.48 20.03 0.42
N THR A 58 11.04 20.41 1.56
CA THR A 58 10.55 19.99 2.88
C THR A 58 9.25 20.72 3.21
N GLN A 59 9.17 22.03 2.97
CA GLN A 59 7.98 22.86 3.13
C GLN A 59 6.84 22.35 2.25
N ILE A 60 7.13 21.96 1.00
CA ILE A 60 6.17 21.34 0.10
C ILE A 60 5.60 20.04 0.72
N GLY A 61 6.48 19.16 1.21
CA GLY A 61 6.09 17.93 1.89
C GLY A 61 5.18 18.19 3.10
N TRP A 62 5.52 19.19 3.92
CA TRP A 62 4.70 19.62 5.06
C TRP A 62 3.33 20.14 4.64
N LEU A 63 3.25 21.04 3.66
CA LEU A 63 1.98 21.59 3.20
C LEU A 63 1.07 20.50 2.64
N ILE A 64 1.60 19.59 1.84
CA ILE A 64 0.84 18.47 1.28
C ILE A 64 0.33 17.53 2.39
N GLY A 65 1.17 17.24 3.39
CA GLY A 65 0.83 16.31 4.48
C GLY A 65 -0.04 16.89 5.60
N ILE A 66 0.01 18.20 5.86
CA ILE A 66 -0.60 18.77 7.07
C ILE A 66 -2.13 18.61 7.17
N PRO A 67 -2.93 18.71 6.09
CA PRO A 67 -4.37 18.43 6.16
C PRO A 67 -4.63 16.97 6.50
N VAL A 68 -3.72 16.07 6.09
CA VAL A 68 -3.81 14.65 6.36
C VAL A 68 -3.60 14.35 7.85
N LEU A 69 -2.70 15.08 8.51
CA LEU A 69 -2.44 14.96 9.94
C LEU A 69 -3.70 15.21 10.77
N THR A 70 -4.39 16.34 10.54
CA THR A 70 -5.63 16.64 11.26
C THR A 70 -6.68 15.56 11.03
N GLY A 71 -6.88 15.17 9.75
CA GLY A 71 -7.81 14.13 9.38
C GLY A 71 -7.49 12.79 10.03
N ALA A 72 -6.20 12.46 10.21
CA ALA A 72 -5.76 11.23 10.86
C ALA A 72 -5.99 11.25 12.37
N VAL A 73 -5.51 12.29 13.06
CA VAL A 73 -5.56 12.41 14.52
C VAL A 73 -6.99 12.53 15.03
N LEU A 74 -7.82 13.33 14.35
CA LEU A 74 -9.19 13.59 14.77
C LEU A 74 -10.19 12.49 14.39
N ARG A 75 -9.75 11.40 13.72
CA ARG A 75 -10.62 10.23 13.43
C ARG A 75 -11.21 9.61 14.67
N LEU A 76 -10.40 9.42 15.72
CA LEU A 76 -10.88 8.79 16.96
C LEU A 76 -11.88 9.69 17.70
N PRO A 77 -11.58 10.98 17.96
CA PRO A 77 -12.57 11.91 18.50
C PRO A 77 -13.85 12.01 17.67
N ALA A 78 -13.74 12.11 16.34
CA ALA A 78 -14.90 12.21 15.46
C ALA A 78 -15.76 10.93 15.45
N GLY A 79 -15.14 9.75 15.53
CA GLY A 79 -15.84 8.48 15.71
C GLY A 79 -16.63 8.45 17.02
N VAL A 80 -15.99 8.83 18.13
CA VAL A 80 -16.65 8.91 19.44
C VAL A 80 -17.81 9.92 19.44
N LEU A 81 -17.62 11.08 18.81
CA LEU A 81 -18.68 12.07 18.63
C LEU A 81 -19.85 11.50 17.81
N THR A 82 -19.56 10.68 16.80
CA THR A 82 -20.57 10.03 15.96
C THR A 82 -21.42 9.05 16.76
N ASP A 83 -20.79 8.25 17.62
CA ASP A 83 -21.49 7.32 18.50
C ASP A 83 -22.39 8.07 19.51
N MET A 84 -21.94 9.24 20.00
CA MET A 84 -22.69 10.04 20.98
C MET A 84 -23.83 10.86 20.37
N TYR A 85 -23.57 11.57 19.28
CA TYR A 85 -24.49 12.57 18.72
C TYR A 85 -25.24 12.09 17.47
N GLY A 86 -24.84 10.96 16.90
CA GLY A 86 -25.38 10.43 15.65
C GLY A 86 -24.59 10.86 14.42
N GLY A 87 -24.51 9.98 13.43
CA GLY A 87 -23.70 10.19 12.24
C GLY A 87 -24.18 11.33 11.35
N ARG A 88 -25.49 11.57 11.27
CA ARG A 88 -26.03 12.64 10.41
C ARG A 88 -25.56 14.02 10.86
N LYS A 89 -25.64 14.31 12.17
CA LYS A 89 -25.22 15.59 12.75
C LYS A 89 -23.71 15.81 12.65
N VAL A 90 -22.93 14.80 13.02
CA VAL A 90 -21.47 14.91 13.05
C VAL A 90 -20.91 15.05 11.64
N PHE A 91 -21.38 14.26 10.67
CA PHE A 91 -20.92 14.34 9.29
C PHE A 91 -21.22 15.72 8.69
N THR A 92 -22.43 16.24 8.91
CA THR A 92 -22.84 17.59 8.46
C THR A 92 -21.98 18.68 9.11
N GLY A 93 -21.81 18.60 10.44
CA GLY A 93 -21.01 19.58 11.19
C GLY A 93 -19.55 19.63 10.74
N VAL A 94 -18.92 18.47 10.52
CA VAL A 94 -17.54 18.39 10.01
C VAL A 94 -17.40 19.07 8.66
N MET A 95 -18.33 18.84 7.72
CA MET A 95 -18.26 19.46 6.38
C MET A 95 -18.39 20.98 6.45
N LEU A 96 -19.32 21.50 7.26
CA LEU A 96 -19.51 22.93 7.43
C LEU A 96 -18.29 23.59 8.11
N LEU A 97 -17.75 22.94 9.14
CA LEU A 97 -16.56 23.44 9.84
C LEU A 97 -15.31 23.38 8.97
N ALA A 98 -15.16 22.37 8.12
CA ALA A 98 -14.03 22.25 7.19
C ALA A 98 -14.11 23.25 6.01
N ALA A 99 -15.32 23.66 5.61
CA ALA A 99 -15.51 24.62 4.53
C ALA A 99 -14.95 26.02 4.85
N ILE A 100 -14.99 26.44 6.12
CA ILE A 100 -14.50 27.75 6.58
C ILE A 100 -13.00 27.92 6.31
N PRO A 101 -12.09 27.11 6.91
CA PRO A 101 -10.66 27.22 6.66
C PRO A 101 -10.32 26.94 5.19
N MET A 102 -11.08 26.09 4.50
CA MET A 102 -10.90 25.85 3.07
C MET A 102 -11.14 27.12 2.24
N TYR A 103 -12.22 27.86 2.51
CA TYR A 103 -12.46 29.15 1.87
C TYR A 103 -11.33 30.14 2.20
N MET A 104 -10.90 30.18 3.46
CA MET A 104 -9.83 31.07 3.91
C MET A 104 -8.46 30.78 3.26
N VAL A 105 -8.22 29.56 2.72
CA VAL A 105 -6.99 29.29 1.93
C VAL A 105 -6.89 30.23 0.73
N SER A 106 -8.01 30.67 0.16
CA SER A 106 -8.01 31.66 -0.92
C SER A 106 -7.42 33.02 -0.52
N MET A 107 -7.28 33.29 0.78
CA MET A 107 -6.76 34.54 1.34
C MET A 107 -5.35 34.35 1.93
N ALA A 108 -4.73 33.19 1.73
CA ALA A 108 -3.43 32.86 2.32
C ALA A 108 -2.27 33.39 1.45
N ASP A 109 -1.36 34.14 2.08
CA ASP A 109 -0.18 34.73 1.43
C ASP A 109 1.15 34.33 2.07
N SER A 110 1.13 33.44 3.07
CA SER A 110 2.34 33.01 3.78
C SER A 110 2.32 31.52 4.05
N PHE A 111 3.50 30.90 4.15
CA PHE A 111 3.65 29.49 4.48
C PHE A 111 2.80 29.07 5.70
N TRP A 112 2.86 29.86 6.78
CA TRP A 112 2.11 29.57 8.00
C TRP A 112 0.59 29.72 7.83
N ALA A 113 0.13 30.63 6.97
CA ALA A 113 -1.30 30.72 6.64
C ALA A 113 -1.76 29.43 5.93
N PHE A 114 -1.03 28.96 4.91
CA PHE A 114 -1.32 27.67 4.28
C PHE A 114 -1.25 26.52 5.29
N PHE A 115 -0.26 26.52 6.18
CA PHE A 115 -0.09 25.48 7.19
C PHE A 115 -1.28 25.37 8.15
N PHE A 116 -1.69 26.47 8.79
CA PHE A 116 -2.77 26.46 9.78
C PHE A 116 -4.15 26.28 9.15
N LEU A 117 -4.36 26.84 7.96
CA LEU A 117 -5.60 26.61 7.21
C LEU A 117 -5.69 25.18 6.69
N GLY A 118 -4.54 24.61 6.28
CA GLY A 118 -4.35 23.19 5.99
C GLY A 118 -4.78 22.29 7.15
N LEU A 119 -4.29 22.59 8.36
CA LEU A 119 -4.74 21.92 9.58
C LEU A 119 -6.26 22.04 9.74
N GLY A 120 -6.83 23.23 9.51
CA GLY A 120 -8.26 23.49 9.68
C GLY A 120 -9.13 22.63 8.75
N PHE A 121 -8.94 22.72 7.43
CA PHE A 121 -9.81 21.99 6.50
C PHE A 121 -9.52 20.49 6.49
N GLY A 122 -8.37 20.05 7.02
CA GLY A 122 -8.04 18.64 7.24
C GLY A 122 -9.08 17.88 8.07
N LEU A 123 -9.97 18.59 8.79
CA LEU A 123 -11.19 18.04 9.38
C LEU A 123 -12.02 17.22 8.39
N SER A 124 -12.02 17.55 7.09
CA SER A 124 -12.71 16.78 6.05
C SER A 124 -12.28 15.31 6.02
N GLY A 125 -11.02 15.00 6.33
CA GLY A 125 -10.48 13.64 6.40
C GLY A 125 -11.04 12.78 7.55
N THR A 126 -11.68 13.41 8.55
CA THR A 126 -12.32 12.71 9.68
C THR A 126 -13.65 12.07 9.28
N THR A 127 -14.27 12.52 8.19
CA THR A 127 -15.54 11.98 7.68
C THR A 127 -15.46 10.50 7.32
N PHE A 128 -14.25 9.96 7.11
CA PHE A 128 -14.05 8.51 6.98
C PHE A 128 -14.49 7.73 8.23
N ALA A 129 -14.05 8.14 9.41
CA ALA A 129 -14.41 7.47 10.66
C ALA A 129 -15.90 7.65 10.98
N VAL A 130 -16.40 8.88 10.81
CA VAL A 130 -17.82 9.22 10.96
C VAL A 130 -18.68 8.37 10.03
N GLY A 131 -18.29 8.24 8.76
CA GLY A 131 -19.06 7.50 7.76
C GLY A 131 -19.00 5.98 7.96
N ILE A 132 -17.90 5.41 8.43
CA ILE A 132 -17.85 3.99 8.84
C ILE A 132 -18.82 3.73 9.99
N ALA A 133 -18.75 4.55 11.05
CA ALA A 133 -19.64 4.42 12.19
C ALA A 133 -21.09 4.59 11.74
N TYR A 134 -21.38 5.63 10.98
CA TYR A 134 -22.74 5.92 10.52
C TYR A 134 -23.30 4.84 9.60
N THR A 135 -22.57 4.41 8.56
CA THR A 135 -23.08 3.44 7.58
C THR A 135 -23.18 2.02 8.13
N SER A 136 -22.29 1.61 9.03
CA SER A 136 -22.29 0.25 9.58
C SER A 136 -23.57 -0.09 10.35
N VAL A 137 -24.19 0.90 11.00
CA VAL A 137 -25.43 0.75 11.79
C VAL A 137 -26.65 0.46 10.91
N TRP A 138 -26.58 0.73 9.60
CA TRP A 138 -27.69 0.51 8.66
C TRP A 138 -27.75 -0.92 8.09
N PHE A 139 -26.68 -1.70 8.23
CA PHE A 139 -26.56 -3.03 7.61
C PHE A 139 -26.23 -4.11 8.64
N GLU A 140 -26.72 -5.32 8.40
CA GLU A 140 -26.39 -6.51 9.21
C GLU A 140 -24.91 -6.89 9.11
N LYS A 141 -24.37 -7.54 10.15
CA LYS A 141 -22.98 -8.02 10.22
C LYS A 141 -22.51 -8.75 8.95
N LYS A 142 -23.36 -9.56 8.32
CA LYS A 142 -23.03 -10.30 7.09
C LYS A 142 -22.86 -9.41 5.85
N ARG A 143 -23.51 -8.24 5.80
CA ARG A 143 -23.46 -7.29 4.65
C ARG A 143 -22.64 -6.04 4.93
N GLN A 144 -22.21 -5.83 6.18
CA GLN A 144 -21.39 -4.68 6.59
C GLN A 144 -20.10 -4.56 5.78
N GLY A 145 -19.41 -5.68 5.48
CA GLY A 145 -18.19 -5.66 4.66
C GLY A 145 -18.40 -5.02 3.29
N THR A 146 -19.48 -5.39 2.59
CA THR A 146 -19.83 -4.83 1.29
C THR A 146 -20.25 -3.35 1.40
N ALA A 147 -21.06 -3.00 2.39
CA ALA A 147 -21.50 -1.62 2.62
C ALA A 147 -20.30 -0.70 2.92
N LEU A 148 -19.38 -1.12 3.80
CA LEU A 148 -18.14 -0.40 4.11
C LEU A 148 -17.20 -0.32 2.91
N GLY A 149 -17.20 -1.34 2.05
CA GLY A 149 -16.50 -1.34 0.76
C GLY A 149 -17.03 -0.25 -0.18
N ILE A 150 -18.36 -0.18 -0.36
CA ILE A 150 -19.03 0.83 -1.18
C ILE A 150 -18.84 2.24 -0.61
N PHE A 151 -18.97 2.42 0.69
CA PHE A 151 -18.67 3.69 1.35
C PHE A 151 -17.20 4.10 1.11
N GLY A 152 -16.28 3.16 1.29
CA GLY A 152 -14.85 3.37 1.06
C GLY A 152 -14.47 3.65 -0.41
N ALA A 153 -15.37 3.42 -1.37
CA ALA A 153 -15.19 3.84 -2.75
C ALA A 153 -15.08 5.36 -2.91
N GLY A 154 -15.51 6.14 -1.90
CA GLY A 154 -15.33 7.59 -1.89
C GLY A 154 -13.86 8.06 -1.91
N ASN A 155 -12.89 7.17 -1.68
CA ASN A 155 -11.48 7.48 -1.98
C ASN A 155 -11.25 7.86 -3.46
N ALA A 156 -12.18 7.52 -4.37
CA ALA A 156 -12.19 7.98 -5.75
C ALA A 156 -12.20 9.53 -5.88
N GLY A 157 -12.56 10.26 -4.83
CA GLY A 157 -12.44 11.72 -4.77
C GLY A 157 -11.02 12.24 -5.03
N ALA A 158 -9.99 11.44 -4.70
CA ALA A 158 -8.60 11.76 -5.06
C ALA A 158 -8.39 11.80 -6.58
N ALA A 159 -8.94 10.82 -7.30
CA ALA A 159 -8.87 10.78 -8.75
C ALA A 159 -9.65 11.93 -9.39
N LEU A 160 -10.85 12.22 -8.89
CA LEU A 160 -11.64 13.36 -9.35
C LEU A 160 -10.87 14.67 -9.20
N THR A 161 -10.22 14.87 -8.06
CA THR A 161 -9.39 16.06 -7.83
C THR A 161 -8.18 16.10 -8.75
N ALA A 162 -7.47 14.98 -8.91
CA ALA A 162 -6.33 14.90 -9.82
C ALA A 162 -6.71 15.25 -11.26
N VAL A 163 -7.91 14.88 -11.74
CA VAL A 163 -8.40 15.24 -13.08
C VAL A 163 -8.93 16.67 -13.14
N PHE A 164 -9.89 17.01 -12.27
CA PHE A 164 -10.66 18.23 -12.41
C PHE A 164 -9.95 19.47 -11.86
N ALA A 165 -9.14 19.36 -10.80
CA ALA A 165 -8.49 20.54 -10.21
C ALA A 165 -7.50 21.21 -11.17
N PRO A 166 -6.62 20.49 -11.92
CA PRO A 166 -5.77 21.12 -12.93
C PRO A 166 -6.57 21.79 -14.06
N ILE A 167 -7.66 21.15 -14.52
CA ILE A 167 -8.52 21.70 -15.58
C ILE A 167 -9.20 22.99 -15.10
N LEU A 168 -9.71 22.98 -13.86
CA LEU A 168 -10.31 24.16 -13.23
C LEU A 168 -9.27 25.27 -13.07
N LEU A 169 -8.06 24.96 -12.58
CA LEU A 169 -6.98 25.95 -12.47
C LEU A 169 -6.63 26.57 -13.81
N SER A 170 -6.50 25.77 -14.87
CA SER A 170 -6.23 26.28 -16.23
C SER A 170 -7.32 27.25 -16.70
N ARG A 171 -8.59 26.95 -16.42
CA ARG A 171 -9.72 27.83 -16.78
C ARG A 171 -9.81 29.08 -15.90
N LEU A 172 -9.59 28.94 -14.59
CA LEU A 172 -9.71 30.03 -13.62
C LEU A 172 -8.57 31.05 -13.75
N THR A 173 -7.42 30.63 -14.29
CA THR A 173 -6.21 31.46 -14.41
C THR A 173 -5.97 31.92 -15.85
N ASP A 174 -6.96 31.75 -16.74
CA ASP A 174 -6.86 32.08 -18.17
C ASP A 174 -5.61 31.47 -18.84
N ASN A 175 -5.38 30.18 -18.57
CA ASN A 175 -4.19 29.42 -18.97
C ASN A 175 -2.85 30.06 -18.54
N GLY A 176 -2.85 30.68 -17.37
CA GLY A 176 -1.67 31.32 -16.77
C GLY A 176 -1.56 32.83 -17.02
N ALA A 177 -2.51 33.46 -17.73
CA ALA A 177 -2.52 34.91 -17.90
C ALA A 177 -2.88 35.68 -16.61
N ASN A 178 -3.72 35.08 -15.74
CA ASN A 178 -4.07 35.61 -14.43
C ASN A 178 -3.76 34.59 -13.34
N LEU A 179 -2.51 34.57 -12.88
CA LEU A 179 -2.05 33.58 -11.90
C LEU A 179 -2.86 33.63 -10.60
N GLU A 180 -3.29 34.81 -10.13
CA GLU A 180 -4.09 34.98 -8.91
C GLU A 180 -5.49 34.31 -8.97
N GLY A 181 -5.94 33.89 -10.16
CA GLY A 181 -7.18 33.11 -10.32
C GLY A 181 -7.20 31.79 -9.55
N TRP A 182 -6.04 31.28 -9.10
CA TRP A 182 -5.95 30.07 -8.26
C TRP A 182 -6.80 30.17 -6.99
N ARG A 183 -6.99 31.38 -6.46
CA ARG A 183 -7.74 31.64 -5.21
C ARG A 183 -9.19 31.17 -5.28
N THR A 184 -9.78 31.13 -6.48
CA THR A 184 -11.14 30.64 -6.66
C THR A 184 -11.26 29.13 -6.47
N LEU A 185 -10.18 28.36 -6.64
CA LEU A 185 -10.22 26.90 -6.50
C LEU A 185 -10.61 26.47 -5.06
N PRO A 186 -9.94 26.90 -3.98
CA PRO A 186 -10.39 26.59 -2.62
C PRO A 186 -11.82 27.06 -2.32
N GLN A 187 -12.26 28.19 -2.89
CA GLN A 187 -13.62 28.70 -2.71
C GLN A 187 -14.67 27.76 -3.32
N LEU A 188 -14.40 27.22 -4.51
CA LEU A 188 -15.27 26.23 -5.15
C LEU A 188 -15.37 24.94 -4.32
N TYR A 189 -14.24 24.45 -3.79
CA TYR A 189 -14.23 23.27 -2.93
C TYR A 189 -14.96 23.51 -1.60
N ALA A 190 -14.82 24.69 -1.00
CA ALA A 190 -15.61 25.08 0.18
C ALA A 190 -17.12 25.12 -0.13
N ALA A 191 -17.51 25.70 -1.27
CA ALA A 191 -18.91 25.71 -1.71
C ALA A 191 -19.45 24.29 -1.93
N MET A 192 -18.66 23.39 -2.53
CA MET A 192 -19.01 21.98 -2.68
C MET A 192 -19.27 21.30 -1.32
N LEU A 193 -18.43 21.55 -0.31
CA LEU A 193 -18.66 21.01 1.04
C LEU A 193 -19.97 21.50 1.64
N VAL A 194 -20.30 22.78 1.51
CA VAL A 194 -21.56 23.35 2.02
C VAL A 194 -22.75 22.76 1.29
N ILE A 195 -22.73 22.70 -0.04
CA ILE A 195 -23.82 22.14 -0.85
C ILE A 195 -24.06 20.68 -0.46
N VAL A 196 -23.00 19.87 -0.39
CA VAL A 196 -23.10 18.47 0.01
C VAL A 196 -23.57 18.33 1.44
N ALA A 197 -23.18 19.22 2.36
CA ALA A 197 -23.68 19.24 3.72
C ALA A 197 -25.18 19.49 3.80
N LEU A 198 -25.69 20.43 3.02
CA LEU A 198 -27.13 20.71 2.95
C LEU A 198 -27.90 19.53 2.35
N LEU A 199 -27.41 18.96 1.25
CA LEU A 199 -28.01 17.76 0.63
C LEU A 199 -28.00 16.58 1.59
N PHE A 200 -26.86 16.33 2.24
CA PHE A 200 -26.71 15.26 3.21
C PHE A 200 -27.66 15.46 4.39
N TRP A 201 -27.75 16.68 4.93
CA TRP A 201 -28.69 17.00 6.01
C TRP A 201 -30.13 16.74 5.59
N VAL A 202 -30.57 17.19 4.41
CA VAL A 202 -31.97 17.08 3.97
C VAL A 202 -32.36 15.64 3.63
N PHE A 203 -31.47 14.88 2.98
CA PHE A 203 -31.84 13.59 2.37
C PHE A 203 -31.41 12.35 3.18
N THR A 204 -30.66 12.51 4.28
CA THR A 204 -30.27 11.40 5.17
C THR A 204 -31.12 11.32 6.44
N TYR A 205 -31.00 10.20 7.16
CA TYR A 205 -31.82 9.86 8.32
C TYR A 205 -30.95 9.65 9.56
N GLU A 206 -31.47 10.00 10.73
CA GLU A 206 -30.75 9.72 11.98
C GLU A 206 -30.95 8.25 12.36
N ARG A 207 -29.88 7.59 12.82
CA ARG A 207 -29.96 6.27 13.44
C ARG A 207 -28.80 6.14 14.42
N LYS A 208 -29.12 5.89 15.68
CA LYS A 208 -28.14 5.78 16.77
C LYS A 208 -28.08 4.35 17.29
N VAL A 209 -26.88 3.91 17.65
CA VAL A 209 -26.70 2.65 18.39
C VAL A 209 -27.04 2.94 19.85
N SER A 210 -27.98 2.17 20.42
CA SER A 210 -28.19 2.14 21.87
C SER A 210 -26.94 1.53 22.51
N HIS A 211 -26.11 2.37 23.13
CA HIS A 211 -25.01 1.90 23.95
C HIS A 211 -25.48 1.68 25.37
N ASP A 212 -25.06 0.57 25.98
CA ASP A 212 -25.10 0.41 27.43
C ASP A 212 -24.37 1.59 28.08
N GLU A 213 -25.10 2.36 28.88
CA GLU A 213 -24.59 3.44 29.71
C GLU A 213 -23.62 2.86 30.75
N GLY A 214 -22.30 2.83 30.45
CA GLY A 214 -21.33 2.42 31.49
C GLY A 214 -19.91 2.02 31.10
N THR A 215 -19.56 1.90 29.81
CA THR A 215 -18.18 1.51 29.45
C THR A 215 -17.21 2.69 29.52
N SER A 216 -16.42 2.74 30.60
CA SER A 216 -15.30 3.69 30.76
C SER A 216 -14.39 3.72 29.53
N LEU A 217 -13.95 4.92 29.14
CA LEU A 217 -13.00 5.17 28.05
C LEU A 217 -11.73 4.32 28.18
N ARG A 218 -11.34 3.98 29.41
CA ARG A 218 -10.21 3.08 29.73
C ARG A 218 -10.45 1.64 29.29
N LYS A 219 -11.66 1.10 29.44
CA LYS A 219 -12.02 -0.25 28.96
C LYS A 219 -12.08 -0.28 27.44
N ARG A 220 -12.59 0.78 26.81
CA ARG A 220 -12.63 0.89 25.34
C ARG A 220 -11.24 0.89 24.69
N LEU A 221 -10.22 1.43 25.37
CA LEU A 221 -8.84 1.46 24.87
C LEU A 221 -8.02 0.21 25.23
N GLU A 222 -8.59 -0.76 25.97
CA GLU A 222 -7.91 -1.99 26.36
C GLU A 222 -7.34 -2.81 25.18
N PRO A 223 -8.03 -2.93 24.02
CA PRO A 223 -7.50 -3.64 22.86
C PRO A 223 -6.16 -3.13 22.34
N LEU A 224 -5.77 -1.89 22.67
CA LEU A 224 -4.48 -1.31 22.25
C LEU A 224 -3.26 -1.93 22.90
N ARG A 225 -3.47 -2.69 23.98
CA ARG A 225 -2.42 -3.52 24.57
C ARG A 225 -2.04 -4.67 23.64
N GLU A 226 -2.89 -5.04 22.70
CA GLU A 226 -2.58 -6.11 21.77
C GLU A 226 -1.71 -5.66 20.60
N ILE A 227 -0.56 -6.32 20.43
CA ILE A 227 0.34 -6.11 19.30
C ILE A 227 -0.32 -6.31 17.93
N ARG A 228 -1.42 -7.09 17.87
CA ARG A 228 -2.19 -7.34 16.65
C ARG A 228 -2.76 -6.04 16.07
N VAL A 229 -3.22 -5.12 16.92
CA VAL A 229 -3.79 -3.82 16.50
C VAL A 229 -2.74 -2.98 15.80
N TRP A 230 -1.55 -2.85 16.41
CA TRP A 230 -0.43 -2.10 15.85
C TRP A 230 0.08 -2.68 14.54
N ARG A 231 0.09 -4.02 14.43
CA ARG A 231 0.45 -4.71 13.19
C ARG A 231 -0.55 -4.42 12.07
N PHE A 232 -1.86 -4.48 12.34
CA PHE A 232 -2.88 -4.08 11.36
C PHE A 232 -2.78 -2.60 11.00
N GLY A 233 -2.47 -1.75 11.98
CA GLY A 233 -2.15 -0.35 11.77
C GLY A 233 -0.97 -0.15 10.84
N PHE A 234 0.10 -0.93 10.98
CA PHE A 234 1.28 -0.85 10.11
C PHE A 234 0.98 -1.30 8.66
N TYR A 235 0.19 -2.37 8.48
CA TYR A 235 -0.28 -2.74 7.15
C TYR A 235 -1.17 -1.67 6.54
N TYR A 236 -2.05 -1.05 7.34
CA TYR A 236 -2.92 0.04 6.90
C TYR A 236 -2.14 1.33 6.61
N PHE A 237 -1.04 1.60 7.32
CA PHE A 237 -0.08 2.66 7.02
C PHE A 237 0.43 2.52 5.59
N LEU A 238 0.83 1.32 5.17
CA LEU A 238 1.28 1.07 3.80
C LEU A 238 0.14 1.22 2.78
N VAL A 239 -0.98 0.50 2.95
CA VAL A 239 -2.00 0.41 1.89
C VAL A 239 -2.95 1.61 1.82
N PHE A 240 -3.24 2.27 2.95
CA PHE A 240 -4.06 3.48 2.98
C PHE A 240 -3.20 4.74 3.06
N GLY A 241 -2.26 4.80 3.99
CA GLY A 241 -1.38 5.97 4.13
C GLY A 241 -0.48 6.16 2.92
N GLY A 242 0.15 5.08 2.45
CA GLY A 242 0.93 5.09 1.21
C GLY A 242 0.12 5.50 -0.01
N PHE A 243 -1.13 5.06 -0.09
CA PHE A 243 -2.04 5.50 -1.15
C PHE A 243 -2.31 7.01 -1.10
N VAL A 244 -2.63 7.56 0.08
CA VAL A 244 -2.89 9.00 0.24
C VAL A 244 -1.64 9.78 -0.14
N ALA A 245 -0.47 9.34 0.35
CA ALA A 245 0.80 9.97 0.03
C ALA A 245 1.07 9.99 -1.49
N LEU A 246 0.97 8.83 -2.16
CA LEU A 246 1.19 8.73 -3.60
C LEU A 246 0.16 9.53 -4.40
N ALA A 247 -1.12 9.52 -4.00
CA ALA A 247 -2.15 10.27 -4.70
C ALA A 247 -1.91 11.80 -4.69
N GLN A 248 -1.21 12.33 -3.68
CA GLN A 248 -0.77 13.74 -3.68
C GLN A 248 0.60 13.94 -4.33
N TRP A 249 1.50 12.96 -4.22
CA TRP A 249 2.88 13.07 -4.68
C TRP A 249 3.06 12.77 -6.18
N LEU A 250 2.16 12.01 -6.80
CA LEU A 250 2.31 11.62 -8.21
C LEU A 250 2.17 12.80 -9.17
N VAL A 251 1.29 13.77 -8.90
CA VAL A 251 1.19 14.97 -9.76
C VAL A 251 2.52 15.73 -9.82
N PRO A 252 3.13 16.17 -8.69
CA PRO A 252 4.42 16.82 -8.74
C PRO A 252 5.52 15.91 -9.29
N TYR A 253 5.47 14.59 -9.03
CA TYR A 253 6.41 13.63 -9.61
C TYR A 253 6.35 13.63 -11.15
N TYR A 254 5.16 13.49 -11.73
CA TYR A 254 4.98 13.48 -13.19
C TYR A 254 5.40 14.80 -13.84
N VAL A 255 5.15 15.94 -13.18
CA VAL A 255 5.57 17.23 -13.70
C VAL A 255 7.09 17.40 -13.64
N ASN A 256 7.73 17.05 -12.52
CA ASN A 256 9.15 17.31 -12.34
C ASN A 256 10.08 16.26 -12.99
N VAL A 257 9.69 14.99 -13.00
CA VAL A 257 10.52 13.89 -13.53
C VAL A 257 10.30 13.70 -15.02
N TYR A 258 9.06 13.82 -15.47
CA TYR A 258 8.65 13.55 -16.86
C TYR A 258 8.28 14.81 -17.64
N THR A 259 8.43 15.99 -17.05
CA THR A 259 8.19 17.30 -17.71
C THR A 259 6.78 17.42 -18.32
N LEU A 260 5.80 16.76 -17.71
CA LEU A 260 4.42 16.73 -18.19
C LEU A 260 3.65 17.98 -17.76
N SER A 261 2.62 18.32 -18.53
CA SER A 261 1.65 19.34 -18.10
C SER A 261 0.91 18.89 -16.83
N ILE A 262 0.48 19.83 -16.00
CA ILE A 262 -0.28 19.54 -14.77
C ILE A 262 -1.56 18.74 -15.08
N ALA A 263 -2.21 19.02 -16.23
CA ALA A 263 -3.39 18.29 -16.67
C ALA A 263 -3.07 16.82 -17.00
N THR A 264 -2.01 16.55 -17.78
CA THR A 264 -1.59 15.19 -18.11
C THR A 264 -1.14 14.43 -16.87
N ALA A 265 -0.35 15.07 -15.99
CA ALA A 265 0.08 14.51 -14.71
C ALA A 265 -1.13 14.15 -13.82
N GLY A 266 -2.16 15.00 -13.82
CA GLY A 266 -3.43 14.76 -13.17
C GLY A 266 -4.17 13.53 -13.69
N LEU A 267 -4.26 13.39 -15.02
CA LEU A 267 -4.88 12.22 -15.68
C LEU A 267 -4.13 10.92 -15.35
N LEU A 268 -2.79 10.91 -15.41
CA LEU A 268 -2.00 9.73 -15.05
C LEU A 268 -2.11 9.39 -13.56
N THR A 269 -2.17 10.41 -12.68
CA THR A 269 -2.42 10.21 -11.25
C THR A 269 -3.84 9.66 -10.98
N ALA A 270 -4.82 9.98 -11.83
CA ALA A 270 -6.16 9.42 -11.74
C ALA A 270 -6.18 7.93 -12.11
N VAL A 271 -5.33 7.49 -13.05
CA VAL A 271 -5.15 6.05 -13.36
C VAL A 271 -4.70 5.28 -12.13
N PHE A 272 -3.83 5.84 -11.29
CA PHE A 272 -3.51 5.27 -9.97
C PHE A 272 -4.70 5.29 -9.00
N SER A 273 -5.35 6.45 -8.88
CA SER A 273 -6.26 6.72 -7.75
C SER A 273 -7.65 6.10 -7.93
N PHE A 274 -8.18 6.12 -9.16
CA PHE A 274 -9.56 5.72 -9.45
C PHE A 274 -9.81 4.22 -9.23
N PRO A 275 -8.99 3.31 -9.80
CA PRO A 275 -9.16 1.88 -9.57
C PRO A 275 -9.00 1.53 -8.09
N SER A 276 -8.07 2.16 -7.38
CA SER A 276 -7.88 1.94 -5.94
C SER A 276 -9.14 2.24 -5.12
N GLY A 277 -9.91 3.25 -5.52
CA GLY A 277 -11.20 3.57 -4.91
C GLY A 277 -12.27 2.51 -5.21
N VAL A 278 -12.50 2.22 -6.49
CA VAL A 278 -13.59 1.35 -6.94
C VAL A 278 -13.35 -0.13 -6.58
N ILE A 279 -12.12 -0.62 -6.74
CA ILE A 279 -11.72 -2.02 -6.53
C ILE A 279 -11.69 -2.36 -5.02
N ARG A 280 -11.80 -1.38 -4.12
CA ARG A 280 -11.88 -1.62 -2.68
C ARG A 280 -12.98 -2.64 -2.31
N ALA A 281 -14.15 -2.58 -2.97
CA ALA A 281 -15.22 -3.54 -2.74
C ALA A 281 -14.81 -4.98 -3.14
N LEU A 282 -14.07 -5.14 -4.24
CA LEU A 282 -13.52 -6.42 -4.68
C LEU A 282 -12.54 -6.99 -3.66
N GLY A 283 -11.72 -6.15 -3.01
CA GLY A 283 -10.78 -6.60 -1.99
C GLY A 283 -11.46 -7.21 -0.75
N GLY A 284 -12.63 -6.69 -0.38
CA GLY A 284 -13.48 -7.29 0.66
C GLY A 284 -13.92 -8.69 0.26
N TRP A 285 -14.49 -8.81 -0.94
CA TRP A 285 -14.94 -10.10 -1.50
C TRP A 285 -13.81 -11.13 -1.67
N MET A 286 -12.63 -10.72 -2.16
CA MET A 286 -11.46 -11.60 -2.28
C MET A 286 -11.01 -12.11 -0.91
N SER A 287 -11.06 -11.26 0.11
CA SER A 287 -10.70 -11.61 1.48
C SER A 287 -11.76 -12.53 2.13
N ASP A 288 -13.02 -12.45 1.70
CA ASP A 288 -14.10 -13.39 2.03
C ASP A 288 -13.89 -14.77 1.43
N ARG A 289 -13.51 -14.83 0.15
CA ARG A 289 -13.41 -16.11 -0.56
C ARG A 289 -12.07 -16.83 -0.38
N TRP A 290 -10.96 -16.10 -0.38
CA TRP A 290 -9.61 -16.67 -0.38
C TRP A 290 -8.87 -16.51 0.95
N GLY A 291 -9.49 -15.81 1.90
CA GLY A 291 -8.92 -15.48 3.21
C GLY A 291 -7.99 -14.26 3.12
N ALA A 292 -8.18 -13.32 4.05
CA ALA A 292 -7.44 -12.06 4.11
C ALA A 292 -5.90 -12.25 4.18
N ARG A 293 -5.42 -13.41 4.67
CA ARG A 293 -3.98 -13.69 4.80
C ARG A 293 -3.30 -13.90 3.46
N LYS A 294 -3.90 -14.72 2.60
CA LYS A 294 -3.35 -15.00 1.28
C LYS A 294 -3.35 -13.72 0.43
N VAL A 295 -4.47 -12.98 0.50
CA VAL A 295 -4.62 -11.69 -0.18
C VAL A 295 -3.56 -10.69 0.27
N MET A 296 -3.30 -10.56 1.58
CA MET A 296 -2.30 -9.63 2.10
C MET A 296 -0.88 -9.97 1.63
N TYR A 297 -0.50 -11.25 1.55
CA TYR A 297 0.80 -11.63 0.98
C TYR A 297 0.96 -11.15 -0.47
N TRP A 298 -0.07 -11.34 -1.30
CA TRP A 298 -0.04 -10.92 -2.69
C TRP A 298 0.13 -9.40 -2.81
N ILE A 299 -0.60 -8.64 -2.00
CA ILE A 299 -0.51 -7.18 -1.97
C ILE A 299 0.90 -6.74 -1.58
N LEU A 300 1.46 -7.29 -0.51
CA LEU A 300 2.79 -6.89 -0.01
C LEU A 300 3.90 -7.25 -0.99
N ILE A 301 3.83 -8.44 -1.62
CA ILE A 301 4.79 -8.87 -2.64
C ILE A 301 4.68 -7.99 -3.89
N ALA A 302 3.46 -7.69 -4.36
CA ALA A 302 3.26 -6.83 -5.52
C ALA A 302 3.73 -5.40 -5.26
N CYS A 303 3.43 -4.83 -4.08
CA CYS A 303 3.91 -3.49 -3.70
C CYS A 303 5.45 -3.45 -3.62
N LEU A 304 6.07 -4.48 -3.02
CA LEU A 304 7.52 -4.60 -2.95
C LEU A 304 8.14 -4.72 -4.36
N GLY A 305 7.64 -5.65 -5.18
CA GLY A 305 8.15 -5.88 -6.53
C GLY A 305 8.04 -4.64 -7.42
N CYS A 306 6.88 -4.00 -7.46
CA CYS A 306 6.68 -2.79 -8.26
C CYS A 306 7.56 -1.63 -7.75
N SER A 307 7.68 -1.45 -6.43
CA SER A 307 8.53 -0.39 -5.86
C SER A 307 10.01 -0.62 -6.17
N LEU A 308 10.48 -1.88 -6.21
CA LEU A 308 11.84 -2.20 -6.61
C LEU A 308 12.08 -1.94 -8.10
N MET A 309 11.09 -2.20 -8.96
CA MET A 309 11.19 -1.89 -10.40
C MET A 309 11.19 -0.38 -10.67
N LEU A 310 10.54 0.41 -9.81
CA LEU A 310 10.50 1.88 -9.91
C LEU A 310 11.69 2.59 -9.23
N LEU A 311 12.57 1.82 -8.58
CA LEU A 311 13.71 2.35 -7.84
C LEU A 311 14.80 2.98 -8.72
N PRO A 312 15.19 2.38 -9.87
CA PRO A 312 16.24 2.95 -10.71
C PRO A 312 15.80 4.30 -11.28
N PRO A 313 16.50 5.41 -10.99
CA PRO A 313 16.24 6.68 -11.67
C PRO A 313 16.61 6.62 -13.14
N LYS A 314 16.15 7.60 -13.92
CA LYS A 314 16.71 7.86 -15.24
C LYS A 314 18.20 8.17 -15.07
N MET A 315 19.05 7.30 -15.57
CA MET A 315 20.51 7.44 -15.45
C MET A 315 21.22 6.79 -16.61
N ASP A 316 22.32 7.41 -17.01
CA ASP A 316 23.27 6.88 -17.98
C ASP A 316 24.54 6.50 -17.23
N VAL A 317 24.92 5.23 -17.31
CA VAL A 317 26.09 4.68 -16.62
C VAL A 317 27.10 4.24 -17.65
N THR A 318 28.28 4.86 -17.62
CA THR A 318 29.45 4.41 -18.39
C THR A 318 30.32 3.51 -17.53
N SER A 319 30.64 2.33 -18.02
CA SER A 319 31.53 1.36 -17.39
C SER A 319 32.62 0.94 -18.38
N PRO A 320 33.84 0.60 -17.92
CA PRO A 320 34.81 -0.10 -18.75
C PRO A 320 34.19 -1.38 -19.32
N GLY A 321 34.30 -1.55 -20.63
CA GLY A 321 33.85 -2.70 -21.41
C GLY A 321 35.02 -3.59 -21.83
N GLU A 322 34.76 -4.49 -22.77
CA GLU A 322 35.79 -5.38 -23.31
C GLU A 322 36.68 -4.63 -24.29
N GLY A 323 37.96 -4.49 -23.96
CA GLY A 323 38.97 -3.86 -24.81
C GLY A 323 39.74 -4.84 -25.68
N VAL A 324 40.41 -4.31 -26.71
CA VAL A 324 41.22 -5.12 -27.64
C VAL A 324 42.67 -5.13 -27.17
N MET A 325 43.23 -6.32 -26.94
CA MET A 325 44.58 -6.49 -26.41
C MET A 325 45.56 -6.96 -27.49
N ALA A 326 46.77 -6.42 -27.48
CA ALA A 326 47.84 -6.82 -28.39
C ALA A 326 48.29 -8.26 -28.10
N VAL A 327 48.19 -9.15 -29.09
CA VAL A 327 48.65 -10.55 -28.97
C VAL A 327 50.19 -10.63 -28.98
N ARG A 328 50.83 -9.65 -29.64
CA ARG A 328 52.29 -9.47 -29.75
C ARG A 328 52.66 -8.00 -29.64
N GLY A 329 53.88 -7.71 -29.20
CA GLY A 329 54.42 -6.37 -29.24
C GLY A 329 54.99 -6.03 -30.62
N GLY A 330 55.02 -4.74 -30.96
CA GLY A 330 55.39 -4.22 -32.28
C GLY A 330 55.18 -2.71 -32.36
N ILE A 331 55.35 -2.11 -33.55
CA ILE A 331 55.07 -0.69 -33.80
C ILE A 331 53.71 -0.56 -34.51
N VAL A 332 52.86 0.34 -34.02
CA VAL A 332 51.59 0.66 -34.69
C VAL A 332 51.89 1.35 -36.01
N THR A 333 51.44 0.76 -37.11
CA THR A 333 51.67 1.29 -38.46
C THR A 333 50.49 2.09 -38.98
N ASP A 334 49.26 1.75 -38.59
CA ASP A 334 48.04 2.40 -39.05
C ASP A 334 46.91 2.23 -38.03
N VAL A 335 46.10 3.28 -37.84
CA VAL A 335 44.87 3.26 -37.01
C VAL A 335 43.73 3.79 -37.86
N ASP A 336 42.98 2.87 -38.47
CA ASP A 336 41.86 3.20 -39.35
C ASP A 336 40.56 3.33 -38.53
N ASN A 337 40.12 4.57 -38.33
CA ASN A 337 38.87 4.89 -37.64
C ASN A 337 37.60 4.67 -38.47
N VAL A 338 37.73 4.44 -39.78
CA VAL A 338 36.61 4.23 -40.70
C VAL A 338 36.31 2.74 -40.84
N ASN A 339 37.35 1.92 -40.98
CA ASN A 339 37.20 0.45 -41.04
C ASN A 339 37.34 -0.23 -39.67
N HIS A 340 37.59 0.56 -38.61
CA HIS A 340 37.79 0.13 -37.23
C HIS A 340 38.88 -0.93 -37.08
N THR A 341 40.06 -0.65 -37.62
CA THR A 341 41.21 -1.56 -37.56
C THR A 341 42.46 -0.87 -37.01
N ILE A 342 43.30 -1.64 -36.32
CA ILE A 342 44.62 -1.22 -35.82
C ILE A 342 45.65 -2.19 -36.38
N THR A 343 46.61 -1.69 -37.14
CA THR A 343 47.66 -2.53 -37.76
C THR A 343 48.99 -2.37 -37.03
N ILE A 344 49.64 -3.50 -36.73
CA ILE A 344 50.95 -3.57 -36.09
C ILE A 344 51.95 -4.27 -37.04
N ASP A 345 53.12 -3.66 -37.21
CA ASP A 345 54.25 -4.15 -38.03
C ASP A 345 53.87 -4.53 -39.49
N ASN A 346 52.83 -3.92 -40.06
CA ASN A 346 52.27 -4.19 -41.41
C ASN A 346 51.74 -5.61 -41.68
N ASP A 347 51.75 -6.52 -40.70
CA ASP A 347 51.30 -7.92 -40.86
C ASP A 347 50.15 -8.32 -39.92
N THR A 348 49.96 -7.63 -38.79
CA THR A 348 48.95 -8.01 -37.78
C THR A 348 47.86 -6.95 -37.67
N VAL A 349 46.64 -7.29 -38.08
CA VAL A 349 45.46 -6.41 -38.01
C VAL A 349 44.57 -6.81 -36.83
N TYR A 350 44.23 -5.83 -36.00
CA TYR A 350 43.28 -5.97 -34.89
C TYR A 350 42.02 -5.18 -35.24
N ASN A 351 40.88 -5.87 -35.30
CA ASN A 351 39.59 -5.20 -35.50
C ASN A 351 39.02 -4.77 -34.14
N TYR A 352 38.37 -3.62 -34.09
CA TYR A 352 37.63 -3.15 -32.94
C TYR A 352 36.22 -2.70 -33.34
N ASP A 353 35.28 -2.70 -32.39
CA ASP A 353 33.89 -2.29 -32.62
C ASP A 353 33.75 -0.79 -32.38
N GLY A 354 33.93 0.04 -33.41
CA GLY A 354 33.68 1.48 -33.32
C GLY A 354 32.21 1.81 -33.57
N LEU A 355 31.47 2.23 -32.55
CA LEU A 355 30.22 2.96 -32.72
C LEU A 355 30.51 4.44 -32.44
N GLN A 356 30.14 5.34 -33.35
CA GLN A 356 30.11 6.76 -32.98
C GLN A 356 28.93 6.98 -32.02
N PRO A 357 29.11 7.74 -30.92
CA PRO A 357 28.02 8.06 -30.00
C PRO A 357 26.79 8.71 -30.67
N ASP A 358 26.98 9.37 -31.82
CA ASP A 358 25.97 10.15 -32.55
C ASP A 358 25.22 9.38 -33.66
N ASP A 359 25.66 8.17 -34.05
CA ASP A 359 25.20 7.51 -35.29
C ASP A 359 23.86 6.76 -35.18
N VAL A 360 23.34 6.54 -33.98
CA VAL A 360 22.04 5.86 -33.80
C VAL A 360 21.17 6.68 -32.84
N PRO A 361 20.18 7.45 -33.37
CA PRO A 361 19.17 8.08 -32.56
C PRO A 361 18.62 7.06 -31.57
N ILE A 362 18.50 7.44 -30.31
CA ILE A 362 17.84 6.60 -29.33
C ILE A 362 16.36 6.59 -29.73
N GLU A 363 15.95 5.66 -30.60
CA GLU A 363 14.54 5.29 -30.77
C GLU A 363 14.13 4.58 -29.49
N THR A 364 13.89 5.36 -28.44
CA THR A 364 13.31 4.91 -27.20
C THR A 364 11.89 4.45 -27.51
N ASN A 365 11.70 3.16 -27.71
CA ASN A 365 10.36 2.61 -27.75
C ASN A 365 9.72 2.89 -26.39
N ASP A 366 8.47 3.36 -26.38
CA ASP A 366 7.77 3.82 -25.17
C ASP A 366 7.47 2.70 -24.14
N TRP A 367 8.14 1.54 -24.23
CA TRP A 367 7.85 0.32 -23.50
C TRP A 367 9.09 -0.45 -23.05
N THR A 368 10.30 0.10 -23.20
CA THR A 368 11.54 -0.51 -22.71
C THR A 368 11.53 -0.61 -21.19
N LEU A 369 11.49 -1.85 -20.67
CA LEU A 369 11.47 -2.15 -19.23
C LEU A 369 12.89 -2.35 -18.66
N LEU A 370 13.79 -2.91 -19.47
CA LEU A 370 15.15 -3.25 -19.09
C LEU A 370 16.13 -2.20 -19.61
N PRO A 371 17.26 -1.98 -18.92
CA PRO A 371 18.29 -1.06 -19.39
C PRO A 371 18.84 -1.50 -20.75
N VAL A 372 19.11 -0.52 -21.59
CA VAL A 372 19.76 -0.76 -22.89
C VAL A 372 21.26 -0.65 -22.67
N VAL A 373 21.97 -1.75 -22.93
CA VAL A 373 23.44 -1.78 -22.89
C VAL A 373 23.97 -1.65 -24.31
N ARG A 374 24.81 -0.66 -24.55
CA ARG A 374 25.58 -0.50 -25.78
C ARG A 374 27.07 -0.52 -25.43
N SER A 375 27.86 -1.27 -26.16
CA SER A 375 29.31 -1.35 -25.96
C SER A 375 30.01 -1.02 -27.26
N TRP A 376 31.08 -0.24 -27.18
CA TRP A 376 31.98 0.08 -28.29
C TRP A 376 33.42 0.14 -27.79
N GLN A 377 34.36 0.27 -28.71
CA GLN A 377 35.79 0.32 -28.44
C GLN A 377 36.40 1.57 -29.06
N GLU A 378 37.24 2.27 -28.28
CA GLU A 378 37.94 3.48 -28.70
C GLU A 378 39.46 3.21 -28.73
N PRO A 379 40.15 3.45 -29.86
CA PRO A 379 41.60 3.24 -29.95
C PRO A 379 42.34 4.22 -29.02
N ILE A 380 43.22 3.69 -28.17
CA ILE A 380 44.05 4.48 -27.25
C ILE A 380 45.50 4.63 -27.74
N VAL A 381 45.81 4.01 -28.87
CA VAL A 381 47.14 3.98 -29.46
C VAL A 381 47.21 4.89 -30.68
N PHE A 382 48.39 5.44 -30.96
CA PHE A 382 48.63 6.30 -32.12
C PHE A 382 49.71 5.72 -33.04
N GLU A 383 49.68 6.12 -34.31
CA GLU A 383 50.66 5.69 -35.31
C GLU A 383 52.10 5.97 -34.85
N GLY A 384 52.99 4.99 -35.03
CA GLY A 384 54.38 5.05 -34.61
C GLY A 384 54.64 4.70 -33.14
N GLN A 385 53.60 4.38 -32.35
CA GLN A 385 53.76 3.96 -30.96
C GLN A 385 54.34 2.53 -30.87
N GLN A 386 55.34 2.34 -30.01
CA GLN A 386 55.85 1.01 -29.66
C GLN A 386 54.98 0.36 -28.58
N ILE A 387 54.56 -0.87 -28.83
CA ILE A 387 53.58 -1.59 -28.01
C ILE A 387 54.18 -2.90 -27.50
N GLU A 388 53.90 -3.23 -26.24
CA GLU A 388 54.28 -4.50 -25.63
C GLU A 388 53.19 -5.57 -25.77
N ARG A 389 53.57 -6.84 -25.64
CA ARG A 389 52.61 -7.95 -25.67
C ARG A 389 51.63 -7.84 -24.49
N LYS A 390 50.33 -8.03 -24.76
CA LYS A 390 49.21 -7.82 -23.82
C LYS A 390 49.04 -6.36 -23.37
N GLN A 391 49.46 -5.40 -24.18
CA GLN A 391 49.07 -4.01 -23.99
C GLN A 391 47.69 -3.76 -24.62
N LEU A 392 46.90 -2.89 -24.00
CA LEU A 392 45.59 -2.48 -24.48
C LEU A 392 45.75 -1.60 -25.73
N LEU A 393 45.08 -1.96 -26.82
CA LEU A 393 45.09 -1.26 -28.10
C LEU A 393 43.87 -0.33 -28.25
N ALA A 394 42.70 -0.84 -27.87
CA ALA A 394 41.46 -0.09 -27.82
C ALA A 394 40.76 -0.34 -26.49
N GLU A 395 40.33 0.73 -25.83
CA GLU A 395 39.56 0.67 -24.59
C GLU A 395 38.10 0.38 -24.90
N GLY A 396 37.52 -0.63 -24.25
CA GLY A 396 36.09 -0.89 -24.34
C GLY A 396 35.32 0.07 -23.45
N VAL A 397 34.26 0.68 -23.98
CA VAL A 397 33.32 1.53 -23.25
C VAL A 397 31.94 0.91 -23.35
N SER A 398 31.32 0.61 -22.20
CA SER A 398 29.94 0.14 -22.10
C SER A 398 29.06 1.23 -21.52
N HIS A 399 28.09 1.71 -22.31
CA HIS A 399 27.07 2.67 -21.91
C HIS A 399 25.76 1.94 -21.61
N ILE A 400 25.31 2.01 -20.37
CA ILE A 400 24.06 1.44 -19.88
C ILE A 400 23.09 2.59 -19.65
N SER A 401 22.06 2.68 -20.48
CA SER A 401 21.01 3.70 -20.33
C SER A 401 19.78 3.09 -19.64
N PHE A 402 19.39 3.71 -18.52
CA PHE A 402 18.13 3.46 -17.84
C PHE A 402 17.13 4.53 -18.25
N GLU A 403 16.30 4.22 -19.23
CA GLU A 403 15.20 5.09 -19.62
C GLU A 403 14.05 4.91 -18.62
N ALA A 404 13.78 5.94 -17.83
CA ALA A 404 12.55 5.97 -17.05
C ALA A 404 11.38 6.18 -18.02
N ASN A 405 10.81 5.10 -18.54
CA ASN A 405 9.70 5.20 -19.46
C ASN A 405 8.38 5.53 -18.71
N ILE A 406 7.61 6.50 -19.22
CA ILE A 406 6.36 6.98 -18.61
C ILE A 406 5.27 5.89 -18.58
N GLY A 407 5.12 5.13 -19.67
CA GLY A 407 4.15 4.05 -19.80
C GLY A 407 4.43 2.92 -18.81
N VAL A 408 5.68 2.46 -18.77
CA VAL A 408 6.15 1.44 -17.82
C VAL A 408 5.95 1.90 -16.37
N PHE A 409 6.36 3.14 -16.07
CA PHE A 409 6.16 3.75 -14.75
C PHE A 409 4.68 3.75 -14.37
N THR A 410 3.82 4.21 -15.26
CA THR A 410 2.38 4.32 -15.01
C THR A 410 1.73 2.95 -14.80
N ILE A 411 2.19 1.89 -15.48
CA ILE A 411 1.72 0.52 -15.24
C ILE A 411 2.07 0.05 -13.82
N PHE A 412 3.31 0.23 -13.37
CA PHE A 412 3.69 -0.19 -12.03
C PHE A 412 2.95 0.60 -10.95
N VAL A 413 2.81 1.91 -11.13
CA VAL A 413 2.02 2.74 -10.24
C VAL A 413 0.56 2.28 -10.23
N PHE A 414 -0.03 2.00 -11.40
CA PHE A 414 -1.39 1.44 -11.51
C PHE A 414 -1.56 0.13 -10.75
N ILE A 415 -0.61 -0.80 -10.87
CA ILE A 415 -0.62 -2.06 -10.12
C ILE A 415 -0.56 -1.79 -8.62
N ILE A 416 0.33 -0.89 -8.16
CA ILE A 416 0.41 -0.48 -6.75
C ILE A 416 -0.95 0.08 -6.29
N GLY A 417 -1.59 0.94 -7.08
CA GLY A 417 -2.89 1.54 -6.77
C GLY A 417 -3.99 0.49 -6.57
N ILE A 418 -4.08 -0.50 -7.46
CA ILE A 418 -5.00 -1.64 -7.34
C ILE A 418 -4.72 -2.43 -6.07
N MET A 419 -3.46 -2.82 -5.85
CA MET A 419 -3.06 -3.66 -4.71
C MET A 419 -3.31 -2.95 -3.38
N MET A 420 -3.00 -1.65 -3.29
CA MET A 420 -3.34 -0.81 -2.14
C MET A 420 -4.87 -0.71 -1.94
N GLY A 421 -5.65 -0.61 -3.02
CA GLY A 421 -7.11 -0.61 -2.98
C GLY A 421 -7.70 -1.90 -2.41
N ILE A 422 -7.19 -3.05 -2.85
CA ILE A 422 -7.56 -4.37 -2.32
C ILE A 422 -7.12 -4.50 -0.85
N GLY A 423 -5.89 -4.10 -0.54
CA GLY A 423 -5.31 -4.24 0.80
C GLY A 423 -6.02 -3.42 1.87
N LYS A 424 -6.50 -2.24 1.51
CA LYS A 424 -7.36 -1.42 2.35
C LYS A 424 -8.58 -2.18 2.90
N ALA A 425 -9.25 -2.97 2.06
CA ALA A 425 -10.39 -3.78 2.47
C ALA A 425 -9.97 -5.05 3.22
N ALA A 426 -8.87 -5.69 2.78
CA ALA A 426 -8.33 -6.88 3.43
C ALA A 426 -7.92 -6.62 4.89
N VAL A 427 -7.32 -5.46 5.20
CA VAL A 427 -7.01 -5.08 6.60
C VAL A 427 -8.28 -4.89 7.41
N TYR A 428 -9.28 -4.16 6.89
CA TYR A 428 -10.51 -3.88 7.62
C TYR A 428 -11.36 -5.12 7.88
N LYS A 429 -11.21 -6.17 7.07
CA LYS A 429 -11.81 -7.46 7.36
C LYS A 429 -11.23 -8.13 8.61
N TYR A 430 -9.93 -7.99 8.88
CA TYR A 430 -9.33 -8.63 10.06
C TYR A 430 -9.84 -8.11 11.39
N ILE A 431 -10.33 -6.87 11.41
CA ILE A 431 -10.74 -6.18 12.62
C ILE A 431 -11.95 -6.88 13.27
N PRO A 432 -13.11 -7.06 12.59
CA PRO A 432 -14.25 -7.76 13.16
C PRO A 432 -13.97 -9.26 13.43
N ASP A 433 -13.10 -9.90 12.65
CA ASP A 433 -12.74 -11.31 12.86
C ASP A 433 -11.96 -11.54 14.18
N HIS A 434 -11.17 -10.56 14.61
CA HIS A 434 -10.32 -10.67 15.82
C HIS A 434 -10.87 -9.88 17.01
N PHE A 435 -11.65 -8.83 16.78
CA PHE A 435 -12.16 -7.89 17.78
C PHE A 435 -13.67 -7.62 17.55
N PRO A 436 -14.54 -8.63 17.65
CA PRO A 436 -15.96 -8.50 17.31
C PRO A 436 -16.72 -7.50 18.19
N GLU A 437 -16.29 -7.30 19.43
CA GLU A 437 -16.90 -6.37 20.39
C GLU A 437 -16.30 -4.95 20.34
N ASP A 438 -15.09 -4.79 19.77
CA ASP A 438 -14.32 -3.54 19.80
C ASP A 438 -14.01 -2.98 18.39
N VAL A 439 -14.82 -3.34 17.38
CA VAL A 439 -14.60 -2.99 15.97
C VAL A 439 -14.41 -1.49 15.76
N GLY A 440 -15.20 -0.67 16.46
CA GLY A 440 -15.14 0.80 16.36
C GLY A 440 -13.81 1.38 16.86
N VAL A 441 -13.31 0.93 18.01
CA VAL A 441 -12.07 1.46 18.60
C VAL A 441 -10.85 0.97 17.85
N VAL A 442 -10.77 -0.34 17.58
CA VAL A 442 -9.66 -0.93 16.81
C VAL A 442 -9.65 -0.39 15.38
N GLY A 443 -10.81 -0.31 14.73
CA GLY A 443 -10.99 0.29 13.42
C GLY A 443 -10.62 1.77 13.37
N GLY A 444 -10.96 2.51 14.43
CA GLY A 444 -10.56 3.90 14.61
C GLY A 444 -9.05 4.06 14.64
N ILE A 445 -8.35 3.29 15.47
CA ILE A 445 -6.90 3.44 15.67
C ILE A 445 -6.08 2.90 14.51
N VAL A 446 -6.49 1.77 13.93
CA VAL A 446 -5.93 1.33 12.64
C VAL A 446 -6.13 2.44 11.60
N GLY A 447 -7.30 3.08 11.59
CA GLY A 447 -7.59 4.25 10.76
C GLY A 447 -6.68 5.45 11.02
N VAL A 448 -6.38 5.77 12.28
CA VAL A 448 -5.42 6.84 12.65
C VAL A 448 -4.04 6.51 12.10
N LEU A 449 -3.53 5.30 12.36
CA LEU A 449 -2.20 4.86 11.88
C LEU A 449 -2.11 4.87 10.35
N GLY A 450 -3.16 4.43 9.66
CA GLY A 450 -3.26 4.57 8.22
C GLY A 450 -3.21 6.02 7.76
N GLY A 451 -3.98 6.90 8.39
CA GLY A 451 -3.98 8.34 8.06
C GLY A 451 -2.62 8.98 8.28
N LEU A 452 -1.93 8.62 9.37
CA LEU A 452 -0.58 9.11 9.66
C LEU A 452 0.41 8.78 8.54
N GLY A 453 0.27 7.66 7.84
CA GLY A 453 1.10 7.38 6.66
C GLY A 453 0.93 8.39 5.53
N GLY A 454 -0.28 8.89 5.31
CA GLY A 454 -0.51 9.94 4.31
C GLY A 454 0.12 11.28 4.67
N PHE A 455 0.35 11.55 5.96
CA PHE A 455 1.06 12.73 6.45
C PHE A 455 2.58 12.53 6.46
N VAL A 456 3.04 11.44 7.09
CA VAL A 456 4.46 11.17 7.33
C VAL A 456 5.21 10.96 6.02
N CYS A 457 4.60 10.26 5.05
CA CYS A 457 5.28 9.90 3.80
C CYS A 457 5.66 11.14 2.96
N PRO A 458 4.77 12.09 2.62
CA PRO A 458 5.15 13.30 1.88
C PRO A 458 6.21 14.16 2.59
N VAL A 459 6.15 14.24 3.93
CA VAL A 459 7.18 14.94 4.70
C VAL A 459 8.54 14.24 4.54
N ILE A 460 8.60 12.92 4.72
CA ILE A 460 9.81 12.14 4.51
C ILE A 460 10.30 12.27 3.06
N PHE A 461 9.41 12.23 2.07
CA PHE A 461 9.77 12.40 0.66
C PHE A 461 10.39 13.77 0.40
N GLY A 462 9.84 14.83 0.99
CA GLY A 462 10.42 16.17 0.93
C GLY A 462 11.85 16.21 1.47
N TYR A 463 12.08 15.66 2.67
CA TYR A 463 13.42 15.59 3.27
C TYR A 463 14.40 14.72 2.46
N LEU A 464 13.97 13.54 2.02
CA LEU A 464 14.80 12.64 1.22
C LEU A 464 15.15 13.26 -0.13
N LEU A 465 14.21 13.92 -0.78
CA LEU A 465 14.42 14.60 -2.06
C LEU A 465 15.31 15.84 -1.91
N GLU A 466 15.24 16.54 -0.79
CA GLU A 466 16.13 17.65 -0.48
C GLU A 466 17.57 17.17 -0.27
N TRP A 467 17.73 16.09 0.50
CA TRP A 467 19.05 15.55 0.82
C TRP A 467 19.73 14.82 -0.35
N THR A 468 18.99 14.00 -1.10
CA THR A 468 19.54 13.14 -2.15
C THR A 468 19.45 13.74 -3.55
N GLY A 469 18.51 14.68 -3.78
CA GLY A 469 18.18 15.18 -5.11
C GLY A 469 17.41 14.20 -6.01
N LEU A 470 17.13 12.97 -5.55
CA LEU A 470 16.53 11.91 -6.35
C LEU A 470 15.03 11.76 -6.07
N TRP A 471 14.19 11.83 -7.09
CA TRP A 471 12.75 11.59 -6.96
C TRP A 471 12.41 10.13 -6.67
N THR A 472 13.24 9.17 -7.08
CA THR A 472 12.99 7.74 -6.91
C THR A 472 13.13 7.23 -5.46
N VAL A 473 13.62 8.07 -4.53
CA VAL A 473 13.68 7.75 -3.09
C VAL A 473 12.32 7.43 -2.48
N THR A 474 11.23 7.91 -3.09
CA THR A 474 9.86 7.53 -2.69
C THR A 474 9.62 6.04 -2.86
N TRP A 475 10.14 5.45 -3.93
CA TRP A 475 10.03 4.02 -4.22
C TRP A 475 10.95 3.19 -3.33
N ALA A 476 12.13 3.69 -3.00
CA ALA A 476 13.01 3.08 -1.99
C ALA A 476 12.29 2.95 -0.64
N PHE A 477 11.64 4.03 -0.21
CA PHE A 477 10.87 4.05 1.03
C PHE A 477 9.71 3.04 1.00
N PHE A 478 8.93 2.98 -0.09
CA PHE A 478 7.85 2.01 -0.22
C PHE A 478 8.35 0.56 -0.31
N ALA A 479 9.48 0.31 -0.95
CA ALA A 479 10.11 -1.00 -0.97
C ALA A 479 10.52 -1.44 0.45
N ILE A 480 11.18 -0.57 1.21
CA ILE A 480 11.60 -0.85 2.59
C ILE A 480 10.38 -1.14 3.48
N ILE A 481 9.34 -0.31 3.44
CA ILE A 481 8.14 -0.53 4.26
C ILE A 481 7.40 -1.79 3.83
N SER A 482 7.29 -2.06 2.52
CA SER A 482 6.65 -3.28 2.01
C SER A 482 7.40 -4.53 2.45
N ALA A 483 8.74 -4.51 2.38
CA ALA A 483 9.59 -5.58 2.88
C ALA A 483 9.43 -5.76 4.39
N ALA A 484 9.43 -4.67 5.18
CA ALA A 484 9.22 -4.72 6.62
C ALA A 484 7.85 -5.32 6.98
N CYS A 485 6.78 -4.91 6.30
CA CYS A 485 5.44 -5.48 6.46
C CYS A 485 5.43 -6.98 6.12
N LEU A 486 6.04 -7.37 5.00
CA LEU A 486 6.09 -8.74 4.52
C LEU A 486 6.88 -9.66 5.48
N ILE A 487 8.06 -9.22 5.89
CA ILE A 487 8.91 -9.93 6.85
C ILE A 487 8.18 -10.07 8.18
N TRP A 488 7.61 -9.00 8.72
CA TRP A 488 6.89 -9.07 9.99
C TRP A 488 5.68 -10.02 9.91
N MET A 489 4.91 -9.94 8.82
CA MET A 489 3.80 -10.87 8.57
C MET A 489 4.29 -12.31 8.53
N HIS A 490 5.38 -12.59 7.81
CA HIS A 490 5.94 -13.91 7.64
C HIS A 490 6.46 -14.49 8.97
N LEU A 491 7.23 -13.70 9.73
CA LEU A 491 7.76 -14.11 11.03
C LEU A 491 6.64 -14.45 12.03
N VAL A 492 5.57 -13.64 12.06
CA VAL A 492 4.47 -13.92 12.98
C VAL A 492 3.68 -15.15 12.56
N ILE A 493 3.49 -15.37 11.26
CA ILE A 493 2.84 -16.59 10.76
C ILE A 493 3.66 -17.82 11.11
N LYS A 494 4.98 -17.80 10.84
CA LYS A 494 5.87 -18.90 11.20
C LYS A 494 5.80 -19.19 12.70
N LYS A 495 5.84 -18.15 13.54
CA LYS A 495 5.71 -18.28 15.01
C LYS A 495 4.35 -18.82 15.45
N MET A 496 3.25 -18.42 14.81
CA MET A 496 1.90 -18.90 15.12
C MET A 496 1.72 -20.37 14.71
N VAL A 497 2.21 -20.76 13.53
CA VAL A 497 2.17 -22.15 13.04
C VAL A 497 2.99 -23.04 13.96
N HIS A 498 4.22 -22.64 14.30
CA HIS A 498 5.07 -23.39 15.22
C HIS A 498 4.44 -23.58 16.61
N ARG A 499 3.73 -22.58 17.14
CA ARG A 499 3.03 -22.68 18.44
C ARG A 499 1.76 -23.53 18.42
N ARG A 500 1.01 -23.52 17.32
CA ARG A 500 -0.29 -24.22 17.22
C ARG A 500 -0.16 -25.64 16.67
N THR A 501 0.90 -25.92 15.91
CA THR A 501 1.11 -27.22 15.28
C THR A 501 2.62 -27.56 15.26
N PRO A 502 3.23 -27.75 16.45
CA PRO A 502 4.65 -28.09 16.55
C PRO A 502 4.99 -29.40 15.81
N GLU A 503 4.01 -30.30 15.70
CA GLU A 503 4.13 -31.60 15.04
C GLU A 503 4.38 -31.47 13.52
N ILE A 504 3.58 -30.68 12.81
CA ILE A 504 3.79 -30.43 11.36
C ILE A 504 5.09 -29.65 11.12
N SER A 505 5.43 -28.71 12.00
CA SER A 505 6.70 -27.97 11.89
C SER A 505 7.91 -28.92 11.98
N ARG A 506 7.85 -29.91 12.88
CA ARG A 506 8.90 -30.93 13.03
C ARG A 506 8.98 -31.87 11.83
N LEU A 507 7.85 -32.25 11.24
CA LEU A 507 7.83 -33.09 10.03
C LEU A 507 8.45 -32.41 8.80
N ILE A 508 8.30 -31.08 8.69
CA ILE A 508 8.92 -30.29 7.61
C ILE A 508 10.42 -30.14 7.84
N GLU A 509 10.85 -29.94 9.09
CA GLU A 509 12.26 -29.76 9.45
C GLU A 509 13.04 -31.10 9.46
N GLU A 510 12.37 -32.20 9.84
CA GLU A 510 12.90 -33.56 9.85
C GLU A 510 11.94 -34.52 9.13
N PRO A 511 12.10 -34.72 7.81
CA PRO A 511 11.24 -35.62 7.02
C PRO A 511 11.24 -37.08 7.50
N SER A 512 12.22 -37.46 8.33
CA SER A 512 12.35 -38.77 8.96
C SER A 512 11.59 -38.91 10.28
N ALA A 513 10.99 -37.84 10.81
CA ALA A 513 10.21 -37.90 12.03
C ALA A 513 8.90 -38.67 11.77
N SER A 514 8.74 -39.84 12.36
CA SER A 514 7.50 -40.62 12.24
C SER A 514 6.38 -40.00 13.10
N PHE A 515 5.21 -39.80 12.50
CA PHE A 515 4.00 -39.33 13.15
C PHE A 515 3.53 -40.35 14.19
N ILE A 516 3.36 -39.94 15.45
CA ILE A 516 2.66 -40.72 16.48
C ILE A 516 1.52 -39.83 16.98
N PRO A 517 0.26 -40.06 16.57
CA PRO A 517 -0.87 -39.34 17.15
C PRO A 517 -1.01 -39.74 18.62
N SER A 518 -1.14 -38.77 19.52
CA SER A 518 -1.51 -39.04 20.91
C SER A 518 -2.95 -39.57 20.95
N VAL A 519 -3.12 -40.86 21.23
CA VAL A 519 -4.43 -41.50 21.40
C VAL A 519 -4.89 -41.29 22.86
N ASN A 520 -6.06 -40.69 23.06
CA ASN A 520 -6.70 -40.63 24.38
C ASN A 520 -7.33 -41.99 24.70
N ILE A 521 -6.81 -42.69 25.71
CA ILE A 521 -7.40 -43.95 26.20
C ILE A 521 -8.12 -43.64 27.51
N HIS A 522 -9.41 -43.97 27.58
CA HIS A 522 -10.19 -43.91 28.81
C HIS A 522 -9.96 -45.20 29.60
N CYS A 523 -9.36 -45.12 30.78
CA CYS A 523 -9.06 -46.27 31.63
C CYS A 523 -10.00 -46.21 32.86
N PRO A 524 -11.00 -47.11 32.99
CA PRO A 524 -12.06 -46.98 34.01
C PRO A 524 -11.62 -47.25 35.46
N SER A 525 -10.39 -47.74 35.67
CA SER A 525 -9.91 -48.18 37.00
C SER A 525 -9.01 -47.17 37.72
N LEU A 526 -8.81 -45.97 37.18
CA LEU A 526 -8.11 -44.87 37.83
C LEU A 526 -9.06 -43.69 37.97
N ASP A 527 -9.41 -43.33 39.20
CA ASP A 527 -9.96 -42.01 39.48
C ASP A 527 -8.96 -40.97 38.96
N GLU A 528 -9.47 -40.06 38.13
CA GLU A 528 -8.78 -39.03 37.33
C GLU A 528 -8.36 -39.45 35.90
N ASN A 529 -8.95 -38.74 34.92
CA ASN A 529 -8.55 -38.70 33.50
C ASN A 529 -7.06 -38.31 33.36
N LYS A 530 -6.15 -39.29 33.49
CA LYS A 530 -4.74 -39.08 33.17
C LYS A 530 -4.50 -39.25 31.68
N GLU A 531 -3.90 -38.22 31.08
CA GLU A 531 -3.41 -38.24 29.71
C GLU A 531 -2.24 -39.23 29.61
N ILE A 532 -2.39 -40.32 28.85
CA ILE A 532 -1.34 -41.33 28.65
C ILE A 532 -0.62 -41.04 27.33
N ARG A 533 0.68 -40.80 27.38
CA ARG A 533 1.52 -40.72 26.17
C ARG A 533 1.99 -42.11 25.77
N LEU A 534 1.66 -42.52 24.55
CA LEU A 534 2.11 -43.76 23.94
C LEU A 534 3.13 -43.50 22.84
N ARG A 535 4.19 -44.31 22.77
CA ARG A 535 5.06 -44.39 21.60
C ARG A 535 4.67 -45.65 20.83
N VAL A 536 4.28 -45.51 19.56
CA VAL A 536 3.86 -46.64 18.71
C VAL A 536 4.86 -46.82 17.59
N LYS A 537 5.26 -48.07 17.33
CA LYS A 537 6.10 -48.42 16.17
C LYS A 537 5.27 -49.24 15.18
N PRO A 538 5.34 -48.95 13.87
CA PRO A 538 4.78 -49.85 12.87
C PRO A 538 5.56 -51.17 12.89
N SER A 539 4.87 -52.29 13.05
CA SER A 539 5.45 -53.62 12.86
C SER A 539 5.07 -54.19 11.49
N ASN A 540 5.77 -55.24 11.06
CA ASN A 540 5.49 -55.95 9.81
C ASN A 540 5.17 -57.41 10.16
N PRO A 541 3.93 -57.92 9.94
CA PRO A 541 2.77 -57.35 9.23
C PRO A 541 2.14 -56.13 9.95
N PRO A 542 1.31 -55.30 9.27
CA PRO A 542 0.87 -54.00 9.77
C PRO A 542 0.02 -54.13 11.04
N SER A 543 0.69 -54.06 12.18
CA SER A 543 0.09 -53.88 13.49
C SER A 543 0.82 -52.77 14.24
N MET A 544 0.07 -51.95 14.95
CA MET A 544 0.58 -50.90 15.81
C MET A 544 0.95 -51.49 17.17
N THR A 545 2.23 -51.51 17.52
CA THR A 545 2.70 -51.98 18.84
C THR A 545 3.09 -50.80 19.72
N VAL A 546 2.59 -50.80 20.97
CA VAL A 546 2.93 -49.80 21.98
C VAL A 546 4.30 -50.14 22.57
N GLU A 547 5.25 -49.22 22.40
CA GLU A 547 6.64 -49.36 22.87
C GLU A 547 6.84 -48.75 24.28
N TRP A 548 6.01 -47.77 24.66
CA TRP A 548 6.12 -47.08 25.96
C TRP A 548 4.79 -46.49 26.43
N CYS A 549 4.50 -46.59 27.73
CA CYS A 549 3.36 -45.98 28.41
C CYS A 549 3.83 -45.24 29.66
N GLN A 550 3.36 -44.00 29.86
CA GLN A 550 3.78 -43.16 31.00
C GLN A 550 3.39 -43.72 32.38
N ALA A 551 2.41 -44.63 32.45
CA ALA A 551 1.93 -45.27 33.68
C ALA A 551 2.51 -46.69 33.91
N TRP A 552 3.62 -47.05 33.25
CA TRP A 552 4.26 -48.34 33.45
C TRP A 552 4.92 -48.43 34.83
N GLU A 553 4.34 -49.22 35.74
CA GLU A 553 5.04 -49.69 36.93
C GLU A 553 5.50 -51.14 36.70
N ARG A 554 6.81 -51.37 36.80
CA ARG A 554 7.43 -52.72 36.74
C ARG A 554 7.11 -53.53 35.46
N GLY A 555 6.94 -52.86 34.32
CA GLY A 555 6.81 -53.51 33.01
C GLY A 555 5.43 -54.12 32.72
N ILE A 556 4.43 -53.90 33.57
CA ILE A 556 3.06 -54.38 33.38
C ILE A 556 2.11 -53.17 33.39
N CYS A 557 1.23 -53.07 32.39
CA CYS A 557 0.20 -52.02 32.38
C CYS A 557 -0.86 -52.35 33.44
N PRO A 558 -1.35 -51.38 34.24
CA PRO A 558 -2.32 -51.64 35.30
C PRO A 558 -3.57 -52.39 34.79
N PRO A 559 -4.08 -53.37 35.55
CA PRO A 559 -5.28 -54.12 35.15
C PRO A 559 -6.48 -53.18 35.04
N GLY A 560 -7.13 -53.18 33.87
CA GLY A 560 -8.27 -52.30 33.53
C GLY A 560 -8.05 -51.42 32.30
N CYS A 561 -6.80 -51.24 31.86
CA CYS A 561 -6.49 -50.74 30.51
C CYS A 561 -6.44 -51.96 29.58
N THR A 562 -7.53 -52.23 28.86
CA THR A 562 -7.59 -53.35 27.92
C THR A 562 -6.53 -53.19 26.82
N MET A 563 -5.58 -54.13 26.76
CA MET A 563 -4.68 -54.34 25.63
C MET A 563 -5.46 -54.87 24.41
N GLN A 564 -6.42 -54.10 23.92
CA GLN A 564 -7.06 -54.33 22.63
C GLN A 564 -7.11 -52.99 21.89
N CYS A 565 -5.95 -52.53 21.42
CA CYS A 565 -5.92 -51.73 20.20
C CYS A 565 -6.20 -52.68 19.03
N ILE A 566 -7.47 -53.04 18.83
CA ILE A 566 -7.90 -53.61 17.56
C ILE A 566 -8.06 -52.42 16.63
N THR A 567 -7.07 -52.21 15.75
CA THR A 567 -7.24 -51.35 14.58
C THR A 567 -8.30 -52.00 13.71
N GLU A 568 -9.55 -51.51 13.77
CA GLU A 568 -10.50 -51.81 12.70
C GLU A 568 -9.92 -51.27 11.40
N HIS A 569 -9.77 -52.17 10.43
CA HIS A 569 -9.44 -51.84 9.05
C HIS A 569 -10.45 -50.79 8.56
N ILE A 570 -10.02 -49.55 8.35
CA ILE A 570 -10.70 -48.65 7.44
C ILE A 570 -10.13 -48.99 6.05
N PRO A 571 -10.89 -49.62 5.14
CA PRO A 571 -10.43 -49.82 3.78
C PRO A 571 -10.23 -48.44 3.15
N SER A 572 -9.05 -48.24 2.56
CA SER A 572 -8.78 -47.08 1.72
C SER A 572 -9.67 -47.14 0.48
N GLU A 573 -10.76 -46.37 0.46
CA GLU A 573 -11.43 -46.01 -0.78
C GLU A 573 -11.17 -44.53 -1.07
N SER A 574 -10.43 -44.32 -2.16
CA SER A 574 -10.43 -43.17 -3.08
C SER A 574 -10.28 -41.75 -2.51
N GLU A 575 -9.12 -41.14 -2.77
CA GLU A 575 -9.00 -40.05 -3.76
C GLU A 575 -7.59 -40.05 -4.37
#